data_AF-A0A0G0WRW9-F1
#
_entry.id   AF-A0A0G0WRW9-F1
#
_cell.length_a   1.000
_cell.length_b   1.000
_cell.length_c   1.000
_cell.angle_alpha   90.00
_cell.angle_beta   90.00
_cell.angle_gamma   90.00
#
_symmetry.space_group_name_H-M   'P 1'
#
loop_
_entity.id
_entity.type
_entity.pdbx_description
1 polymer ?
#
loop_
_entity_poly.entity_id
_entity_poly.type
_entity_poly.pdbx_seq_one_letter_code
_entity_poly.pdbx_strand_id
1 'polypeptide(L)'
;MEGSLPVKQRILFFLYILVSLEIFLYSYTQVDLNLTLSRSSVWQIIQKSFQNIGYFRRDISSGLFVGLLTSLTVLYIWAVGLARQGKLTKVFFWRLVVTISAILLFSYPAFSYDIYNYMFTAKTILVYHTNPYTIIPLQLTGIEPWLSFMRWTHLPSAYTPLWILLSLPPYLFGFGVFLLTMWNMKLLFASFYLLTTFMIGKILGREDHKNKFVGMTIFALNPLILIEGVVSPHNDIVMMGIAMVAWYYRSWLALAASVGLKLMTATLFPVFGNRKWALFAMLAGLLFVIRDREVLPWYWVWIMPFVALLPRSRNLFIISLGVSIGLLLRYLPYLYLGNWDPPAPEAKLWLTLIPIGITAIISIWHEVAGSFSRSS
;
A
#
# COMPACT_ATOMS: atom_id res chain seq x y z
N MET A 1 13.02 -30.77 21.36
CA MET A 1 12.32 -29.51 21.69
C MET A 1 11.44 -29.10 20.51
N GLU A 2 10.20 -29.56 20.42
CA GLU A 2 9.35 -29.42 19.21
C GLU A 2 7.93 -28.88 19.46
N GLY A 3 7.57 -28.53 20.70
CA GLY A 3 6.16 -28.23 21.05
C GLY A 3 5.63 -26.80 20.83
N SER A 4 6.47 -25.78 20.58
CA SER A 4 6.05 -24.36 20.70
C SER A 4 5.76 -23.63 19.38
N LEU A 5 6.01 -24.24 18.22
CA LEU A 5 5.85 -23.61 16.90
C LEU A 5 4.39 -23.40 16.46
N PRO A 6 3.47 -24.38 16.65
CA PRO A 6 2.07 -24.21 16.26
C PRO A 6 1.38 -23.11 17.06
N VAL A 7 1.76 -22.92 18.33
CA VAL A 7 1.15 -21.91 19.22
C VAL A 7 1.51 -20.50 18.76
N LYS A 8 2.79 -20.21 18.48
CA LYS A 8 3.23 -18.89 17.99
C LYS A 8 2.57 -18.52 16.66
N GLN A 9 2.43 -19.46 15.74
CA GLN A 9 1.72 -19.25 14.48
C GLN A 9 0.23 -18.92 14.69
N ARG A 10 -0.45 -19.66 15.57
CA ARG A 10 -1.87 -19.40 15.90
C ARG A 10 -2.06 -18.03 16.53
N ILE A 11 -1.19 -17.63 17.46
CA ILE A 11 -1.23 -16.31 18.08
C ILE A 11 -0.98 -15.23 17.02
N LEU A 12 0.06 -15.36 16.20
CA LEU A 12 0.35 -14.41 15.12
C LEU A 12 -0.85 -14.25 14.18
N PHE A 13 -1.48 -15.36 13.78
CA PHE A 13 -2.64 -15.38 12.91
C PHE A 13 -3.84 -14.66 13.55
N PHE A 14 -4.15 -14.97 14.80
CA PHE A 14 -5.23 -14.32 15.54
C PHE A 14 -5.00 -12.81 15.69
N LEU A 15 -3.79 -12.39 16.08
CA LEU A 15 -3.48 -10.98 16.26
C LEU A 15 -3.53 -10.20 14.93
N TYR A 16 -3.07 -10.78 13.82
CA TYR A 16 -3.22 -10.13 12.51
C TYR A 16 -4.68 -9.98 12.11
N ILE A 17 -5.53 -10.97 12.37
CA ILE A 17 -6.97 -10.85 12.10
C ILE A 17 -7.57 -9.73 12.95
N LEU A 18 -7.26 -9.70 14.25
CA LEU A 18 -7.74 -8.67 15.16
C LEU A 18 -7.34 -7.27 14.67
N VAL A 19 -6.04 -7.04 14.44
CA VAL A 19 -5.54 -5.74 13.94
C VAL A 19 -6.12 -5.41 12.55
N SER A 20 -6.33 -6.39 11.68
CA SER A 20 -6.95 -6.15 10.37
C SER A 20 -8.42 -5.75 10.48
N LEU A 21 -9.16 -6.34 11.43
CA LEU A 21 -10.54 -5.93 11.74
C LEU A 21 -10.58 -4.53 12.34
N GLU A 22 -9.65 -4.20 13.23
CA GLU A 22 -9.53 -2.85 13.79
C GLU A 22 -9.17 -1.81 12.72
N ILE A 23 -8.26 -2.13 11.79
CA ILE A 23 -7.97 -1.27 10.62
C ILE A 23 -9.20 -1.11 9.72
N PHE A 24 -9.92 -2.22 9.46
CA PHE A 24 -11.17 -2.19 8.70
C PHE A 24 -12.18 -1.23 9.33
N LEU A 25 -12.39 -1.30 10.65
CA LEU A 25 -13.30 -0.40 11.37
C LEU A 25 -12.79 1.04 11.41
N TYR A 26 -11.50 1.23 11.74
CA TYR A 26 -10.86 2.53 11.80
C TYR A 26 -10.96 3.27 10.47
N SER A 27 -10.84 2.57 9.34
CA SER A 27 -10.84 3.25 8.05
C SER A 27 -12.19 3.92 7.73
N TYR A 28 -13.30 3.43 8.30
CA TYR A 28 -14.61 4.09 8.19
C TYR A 28 -14.73 5.38 9.01
N THR A 29 -13.81 5.67 9.93
CA THR A 29 -13.75 6.98 10.60
C THR A 29 -13.45 8.12 9.61
N GLN A 30 -12.84 7.79 8.47
CA GLN A 30 -12.39 8.75 7.47
C GLN A 30 -13.39 8.91 6.31
N VAL A 31 -14.61 8.37 6.41
CA VAL A 31 -15.66 8.58 5.39
C VAL A 31 -15.97 10.07 5.26
N ASP A 32 -15.88 10.61 4.05
CA ASP A 32 -16.13 12.03 3.79
C ASP A 32 -17.52 12.45 4.29
N LEU A 33 -17.61 13.62 4.92
CA LEU A 33 -18.84 14.11 5.55
C LEU A 33 -20.00 14.26 4.56
N ASN A 34 -19.71 14.46 3.27
CA ASN A 34 -20.70 14.60 2.20
C ASN A 34 -21.10 13.24 1.57
N LEU A 35 -20.46 12.14 1.97
CA LEU A 35 -20.72 10.82 1.42
C LEU A 35 -21.59 9.98 2.35
N THR A 36 -22.76 9.55 1.87
CA THR A 36 -23.63 8.60 2.57
C THR A 36 -23.53 7.22 1.93
N LEU A 37 -23.00 6.23 2.65
CA LEU A 37 -22.72 4.90 2.10
C LEU A 37 -23.97 4.00 1.97
N SER A 38 -25.01 4.25 2.77
CA SER A 38 -26.24 3.44 2.79
C SER A 38 -27.47 4.30 3.02
N ARG A 39 -28.59 3.91 2.40
CA ARG A 39 -29.91 4.52 2.63
C ARG A 39 -30.55 4.08 3.95
N SER A 40 -30.07 2.99 4.56
CA SER A 40 -30.59 2.49 5.83
C SER A 40 -30.21 3.40 6.99
N SER A 41 -31.19 3.77 7.81
CA SER A 41 -31.00 4.66 8.97
C SER A 41 -30.01 4.09 9.99
N VAL A 42 -30.05 2.78 10.25
CA VAL A 42 -29.13 2.10 11.17
C VAL A 42 -27.68 2.28 10.73
N TRP A 43 -27.41 2.08 9.44
CA TRP A 43 -26.07 2.24 8.89
C TRP A 43 -25.61 3.69 8.89
N GLN A 44 -26.52 4.66 8.71
CA GLN A 44 -26.18 6.08 8.81
C GLN A 44 -25.82 6.49 10.25
N ILE A 45 -26.50 5.96 11.26
CA ILE A 45 -26.16 6.20 12.68
C ILE A 45 -24.75 5.66 12.98
N ILE A 46 -24.48 4.43 12.53
CA ILE A 46 -23.15 3.81 12.68
C ILE A 46 -22.09 4.65 11.96
N GLN A 47 -22.31 5.02 10.69
CA GLN A 47 -21.39 5.85 9.91
C GLN A 47 -21.10 7.19 10.60
N LYS A 48 -22.13 7.90 11.08
CA LYS A 48 -21.98 9.18 11.79
C LYS A 48 -21.17 9.02 13.08
N SER A 49 -21.30 7.89 13.78
CA SER A 49 -20.49 7.60 14.98
C SER A 49 -19.01 7.43 14.63
N PHE A 50 -18.69 6.75 13.53
CA PHE A 50 -17.32 6.67 13.02
C PHE A 50 -16.79 8.04 12.56
N GLN A 51 -17.59 8.82 11.84
CA GLN A 51 -17.23 10.18 11.41
C GLN A 51 -17.01 11.12 12.60
N ASN A 52 -17.77 10.95 13.70
CA ASN A 52 -17.53 11.69 14.94
C ASN A 52 -16.09 11.49 15.43
N ILE A 53 -15.62 10.23 15.44
CA ILE A 53 -14.24 9.91 15.82
C ILE A 53 -13.24 10.59 14.85
N GLY A 54 -13.41 10.39 13.54
CA GLY A 54 -12.42 10.86 12.55
C GLY A 54 -12.33 12.37 12.39
N TYR A 55 -13.46 13.08 12.45
CA TYR A 55 -13.51 14.51 12.13
C TYR A 55 -13.67 15.42 13.35
N PHE A 56 -14.25 14.93 14.45
CA PHE A 56 -14.58 15.74 15.64
C PHE A 56 -13.82 15.31 16.90
N ARG A 57 -13.26 14.09 16.93
CA ARG A 57 -12.36 13.58 18.00
C ARG A 57 -11.00 13.18 17.41
N ARG A 58 -10.38 14.14 16.71
CA ARG A 58 -9.13 13.96 15.95
C ARG A 58 -7.96 13.50 16.81
N ASP A 59 -7.93 13.90 18.07
CA ASP A 59 -7.01 13.42 19.10
C ASP A 59 -7.09 11.89 19.26
N ILE A 60 -8.32 11.38 19.44
CA ILE A 60 -8.59 9.94 19.55
C ILE A 60 -8.28 9.24 18.23
N SER A 61 -8.75 9.77 17.10
CA SER A 61 -8.48 9.17 15.78
C SER A 61 -6.99 9.02 15.52
N SER A 62 -6.20 10.05 15.86
CA SER A 62 -4.75 10.05 15.72
C SER A 62 -4.09 9.02 16.64
N GLY A 63 -4.53 8.94 17.90
CA GLY A 63 -4.05 7.92 18.84
C GLY A 63 -4.35 6.49 18.37
N LEU A 64 -5.56 6.25 17.85
CA LEU A 64 -5.95 4.96 17.27
C LEU A 64 -5.07 4.61 16.07
N PHE A 65 -4.82 5.56 15.16
CA PHE A 65 -3.93 5.35 14.02
C PHE A 65 -2.51 4.96 14.45
N VAL A 66 -1.93 5.66 15.42
CA VAL A 66 -0.58 5.35 15.94
C VAL A 66 -0.56 3.98 16.61
N GLY A 67 -1.59 3.64 17.40
CA GLY A 67 -1.73 2.32 18.02
C GLY A 67 -1.80 1.20 16.98
N LEU A 68 -2.62 1.37 15.95
CA LEU A 68 -2.75 0.41 14.84
C LEU A 68 -1.45 0.24 14.05
N LEU A 69 -0.79 1.35 13.71
CA LEU A 69 0.50 1.32 13.01
C LEU A 69 1.57 0.61 13.85
N THR A 70 1.62 0.88 15.15
CA THR A 70 2.54 0.22 16.07
C THR A 70 2.26 -1.27 16.16
N SER A 71 1.01 -1.68 16.38
CA SER A 71 0.60 -3.09 16.42
C SER A 71 0.95 -3.82 15.12
N LEU A 72 0.61 -3.24 13.96
CA LEU A 72 0.92 -3.83 12.66
C LEU A 72 2.44 -3.94 12.43
N THR A 73 3.21 -2.95 12.86
CA THR A 73 4.68 -2.94 12.78
C THR A 73 5.30 -4.03 13.64
N VAL A 74 4.83 -4.20 14.89
CA VAL A 74 5.31 -5.26 15.79
C VAL A 74 4.99 -6.65 15.22
N LEU A 75 3.77 -6.86 14.73
CA LEU A 75 3.38 -8.11 14.08
C LEU A 75 4.18 -8.38 12.80
N TYR A 76 4.53 -7.34 12.04
CA TYR A 76 5.37 -7.44 10.86
C TYR A 76 6.79 -7.90 11.20
N ILE A 77 7.43 -7.25 12.17
CA ILE A 77 8.77 -7.63 12.64
C ILE A 77 8.75 -9.07 13.16
N TRP A 78 7.73 -9.44 13.92
CA TRP A 78 7.59 -10.80 14.45
C TRP A 78 7.42 -11.83 13.33
N ALA A 79 6.56 -11.57 12.34
CA ALA A 79 6.35 -12.45 11.20
C ALA A 79 7.62 -12.65 10.38
N VAL A 80 8.36 -11.57 10.08
CA VAL A 80 9.66 -11.66 9.37
C VAL A 80 10.67 -12.46 10.20
N GLY A 81 10.68 -12.28 11.53
CA GLY A 81 11.50 -13.08 12.45
C GLY A 81 11.20 -14.57 12.37
N LEU A 82 9.92 -14.97 12.37
CA LEU A 82 9.51 -16.37 12.19
C LEU A 82 9.87 -16.89 10.79
N ALA A 83 9.71 -16.07 9.75
CA ALA A 83 10.08 -16.44 8.38
C ALA A 83 11.58 -16.75 8.27
N ARG A 84 12.43 -15.92 8.89
CA ARG A 84 13.90 -16.12 8.90
C ARG A 84 14.33 -17.37 9.65
N GLN A 85 13.54 -17.80 10.64
CA GLN A 85 13.73 -19.05 11.36
C GLN A 85 13.21 -20.27 10.58
N GLY A 86 12.69 -20.11 9.36
CA GLY A 86 12.10 -21.19 8.56
C GLY A 86 10.75 -21.69 9.11
N LYS A 87 10.12 -20.92 10.00
CA LYS A 87 8.93 -21.36 10.75
C LYS A 87 7.61 -21.05 10.07
N LEU A 88 7.59 -20.42 8.90
CA LEU A 88 6.35 -20.15 8.17
C LEU A 88 6.16 -21.19 7.07
N THR A 89 5.13 -22.03 7.20
CA THR A 89 4.76 -22.99 6.16
C THR A 89 4.03 -22.28 5.02
N LYS A 90 4.06 -22.87 3.81
CA LYS A 90 3.33 -22.35 2.64
C LYS A 90 1.84 -22.15 2.92
N VAL A 91 1.21 -23.15 3.52
CA VAL A 91 -0.24 -23.15 3.81
C VAL A 91 -0.57 -22.05 4.82
N PHE A 92 0.21 -21.95 5.91
CA PHE A 92 0.02 -20.91 6.91
C PHE A 92 0.17 -19.50 6.31
N PHE A 93 1.24 -19.27 5.55
CA PHE A 93 1.52 -17.98 4.93
C PHE A 93 0.35 -17.51 4.05
N TRP A 94 -0.11 -18.35 3.13
CA TRP A 94 -1.19 -17.97 2.22
C TRP A 94 -2.52 -17.84 2.93
N ARG A 95 -2.82 -18.71 3.90
CA ARG A 95 -4.03 -18.55 4.74
C ARG A 95 -4.02 -17.20 5.44
N LEU A 96 -2.89 -16.79 6.02
CA LEU A 96 -2.74 -15.50 6.69
C LEU A 96 -2.94 -14.33 5.71
N VAL A 97 -2.15 -14.28 4.63
CA VAL A 97 -2.18 -13.18 3.65
C VAL A 97 -3.54 -13.04 2.99
N VAL A 98 -4.17 -14.14 2.59
CA VAL A 98 -5.51 -14.10 1.95
C VAL A 98 -6.57 -13.67 2.96
N THR A 99 -6.52 -14.13 4.22
CA THR A 99 -7.49 -13.72 5.24
C THR A 99 -7.38 -12.22 5.53
N ILE A 100 -6.15 -11.70 5.71
CA ILE A 100 -5.91 -10.26 5.88
C ILE A 100 -6.46 -9.49 4.67
N SER A 101 -6.14 -9.94 3.45
CA SER A 101 -6.58 -9.28 2.22
C SER A 101 -8.11 -9.27 2.08
N ALA A 102 -8.77 -10.37 2.46
CA ALA A 102 -10.23 -10.48 2.41
C ALA A 102 -10.92 -9.53 3.40
N ILE A 103 -10.36 -9.35 4.61
CA ILE A 103 -10.86 -8.37 5.59
C ILE A 103 -10.65 -6.95 5.05
N LEU A 104 -9.43 -6.63 4.63
CA LEU A 104 -9.05 -5.28 4.21
C LEU A 104 -9.65 -4.89 2.84
N LEU A 105 -10.06 -5.85 2.00
CA LEU A 105 -10.79 -5.61 0.76
C LEU A 105 -12.03 -4.74 1.00
N PHE A 106 -12.75 -5.00 2.08
CA PHE A 106 -13.97 -4.29 2.42
C PHE A 106 -13.75 -3.01 3.23
N SER A 107 -12.52 -2.71 3.64
CA SER A 107 -12.22 -1.46 4.36
C SER A 107 -12.50 -0.24 3.47
N TYR A 108 -12.79 0.90 4.08
CA TYR A 108 -12.85 2.19 3.38
C TYR A 108 -11.45 2.72 3.01
N PRO A 109 -11.25 3.38 1.84
CA PRO A 109 -10.00 4.03 1.42
C PRO A 109 -9.69 5.29 2.24
N ALA A 110 -9.27 5.10 3.49
CA ALA A 110 -9.14 6.16 4.49
C ALA A 110 -8.06 7.23 4.23
N PHE A 111 -7.02 6.92 3.47
CA PHE A 111 -5.81 7.75 3.41
C PHE A 111 -5.58 8.42 2.05
N SER A 112 -6.40 8.10 1.04
CA SER A 112 -6.27 8.67 -0.30
C SER A 112 -7.61 8.73 -1.02
N TYR A 113 -7.76 9.76 -1.86
CA TYR A 113 -8.93 9.97 -2.70
C TYR A 113 -8.77 9.41 -4.12
N ASP A 114 -7.63 8.78 -4.43
CA ASP A 114 -7.29 8.30 -5.77
C ASP A 114 -8.31 7.30 -6.31
N ILE A 115 -8.88 6.45 -5.45
CA ILE A 115 -9.89 5.49 -5.87
C ILE A 115 -11.15 6.16 -6.41
N TYR A 116 -11.54 7.32 -5.87
CA TYR A 116 -12.65 8.10 -6.43
C TYR A 116 -12.28 8.64 -7.80
N ASN A 117 -11.05 9.11 -7.99
CA ASN A 117 -10.58 9.57 -9.30
C ASN A 117 -10.56 8.43 -10.32
N TYR A 118 -10.16 7.22 -9.95
CA TYR A 118 -10.21 6.04 -10.83
C TYR A 118 -11.64 5.71 -11.24
N MET A 119 -12.55 5.62 -10.26
CA MET A 119 -13.96 5.34 -10.50
C MET A 119 -14.61 6.42 -11.36
N PHE A 120 -14.29 7.68 -11.08
CA PHE A 120 -14.84 8.81 -11.81
C PHE A 120 -14.30 8.90 -13.24
N THR A 121 -13.01 8.64 -13.45
CA THR A 121 -12.42 8.57 -14.80
C THR A 121 -13.12 7.51 -15.65
N ALA A 122 -13.44 6.34 -15.06
CA ALA A 122 -14.24 5.33 -15.73
C ALA A 122 -15.68 5.80 -15.99
N LYS A 123 -16.31 6.52 -15.05
CA LYS A 123 -17.63 7.14 -15.19
C LYS A 123 -17.69 8.15 -16.34
N THR A 124 -16.68 9.01 -16.47
CA THR A 124 -16.53 9.99 -17.55
C THR A 124 -16.60 9.32 -18.94
N ILE A 125 -15.99 8.15 -19.08
CA ILE A 125 -16.00 7.39 -20.34
C ILE A 125 -17.32 6.63 -20.52
N LEU A 126 -17.75 5.86 -19.52
CA LEU A 126 -18.83 4.88 -19.67
C LEU A 126 -20.23 5.48 -19.54
N VAL A 127 -20.38 6.57 -18.78
CA VAL A 127 -21.67 7.21 -18.53
C VAL A 127 -21.79 8.52 -19.31
N TYR A 128 -20.74 9.35 -19.25
CA TYR A 128 -20.76 10.66 -19.92
C TYR A 128 -20.28 10.60 -21.37
N HIS A 129 -19.72 9.47 -21.82
CA HIS A 129 -19.20 9.30 -23.19
C HIS A 129 -18.23 10.41 -23.62
N THR A 130 -17.44 10.92 -22.66
CA THR A 130 -16.49 11.99 -22.89
C THR A 130 -15.05 11.53 -22.66
N ASN A 131 -14.11 12.29 -23.22
CA ASN A 131 -12.69 12.03 -23.06
C ASN A 131 -12.18 12.64 -21.73
N PRO A 132 -11.69 11.83 -20.76
CA PRO A 132 -11.22 12.32 -19.47
C PRO A 132 -9.93 13.16 -19.54
N TYR A 133 -9.26 13.21 -20.71
CA TYR A 133 -8.11 14.09 -20.93
C TYR A 133 -8.50 15.52 -21.34
N THR A 134 -9.75 15.73 -21.77
CA THR A 134 -10.23 17.03 -22.24
C THR A 134 -11.28 17.65 -21.33
N ILE A 135 -11.98 16.82 -20.56
CA ILE A 135 -13.01 17.26 -19.62
C ILE A 135 -12.49 17.14 -18.18
N ILE A 136 -12.70 18.20 -17.39
CA ILE A 136 -12.44 18.18 -15.95
C ILE A 136 -13.74 17.88 -15.19
N PRO A 137 -13.69 17.19 -14.03
CA PRO A 137 -14.91 16.85 -13.27
C PRO A 137 -15.82 18.05 -12.96
N LEU A 138 -15.25 19.22 -12.65
CA LEU A 138 -16.02 20.43 -12.30
C LEU A 138 -16.94 20.93 -13.44
N GLN A 139 -16.66 20.58 -14.70
CA GLN A 139 -17.55 20.91 -15.83
C GLN A 139 -18.88 20.15 -15.80
N LEU A 140 -19.00 19.10 -14.97
CA LEU A 140 -20.22 18.32 -14.77
C LEU A 140 -21.05 18.80 -13.56
N THR A 141 -20.74 20.00 -13.04
CA THR A 141 -21.49 20.63 -11.95
C THR A 141 -22.97 20.76 -12.30
N GLY A 142 -23.85 20.49 -11.32
CA GLY A 142 -25.31 20.52 -11.49
C GLY A 142 -25.91 19.20 -12.00
N ILE A 143 -25.09 18.28 -12.52
CA ILE A 143 -25.53 16.96 -13.01
C ILE A 143 -24.88 15.83 -12.20
N GLU A 144 -23.63 16.01 -11.77
CA GLU A 144 -22.86 14.98 -11.08
C GLU A 144 -22.83 15.16 -9.55
N PRO A 145 -23.48 14.29 -8.77
CA PRO A 145 -23.46 14.38 -7.30
C PRO A 145 -22.11 14.02 -6.66
N TRP A 146 -21.22 13.28 -7.34
CA TRP A 146 -19.93 12.85 -6.75
C TRP A 146 -18.97 14.01 -6.48
N LEU A 147 -19.17 15.15 -7.14
CA LEU A 147 -18.36 16.36 -6.95
C LEU A 147 -18.38 16.89 -5.51
N SER A 148 -19.36 16.47 -4.69
CA SER A 148 -19.48 16.86 -3.28
C SER A 148 -18.45 16.21 -2.34
N PHE A 149 -17.93 15.03 -2.68
CA PHE A 149 -16.97 14.28 -1.83
C PHE A 149 -15.66 13.94 -2.56
N MET A 150 -15.61 14.15 -3.87
CA MET A 150 -14.39 13.96 -4.65
C MET A 150 -13.35 15.05 -4.41
N ARG A 151 -12.09 14.73 -4.69
CA ARG A 151 -10.98 15.69 -4.72
C ARG A 151 -10.43 15.80 -6.14
N TRP A 152 -9.56 16.78 -6.38
CA TRP A 152 -8.91 17.00 -7.69
C TRP A 152 -9.87 17.26 -8.86
N THR A 153 -11.04 17.84 -8.58
CA THR A 153 -12.11 18.08 -9.58
C THR A 153 -11.78 19.16 -10.63
N HIS A 154 -10.70 19.92 -10.41
CA HIS A 154 -10.26 21.02 -11.26
C HIS A 154 -9.22 20.60 -12.33
N LEU A 155 -8.84 19.32 -12.38
CA LEU A 155 -7.82 18.81 -13.30
C LEU A 155 -8.41 17.73 -14.23
N PRO A 156 -7.91 17.61 -15.47
CA PRO A 156 -8.18 16.45 -16.31
C PRO A 156 -7.45 15.22 -15.76
N SER A 157 -7.80 14.04 -16.26
CA SER A 157 -7.12 12.80 -15.87
C SER A 157 -5.63 12.86 -16.19
N ALA A 158 -4.80 12.62 -15.18
CA ALA A 158 -3.35 12.46 -15.31
C ALA A 158 -2.94 10.98 -15.50
N TYR A 159 -3.91 10.06 -15.58
CA TYR A 159 -3.63 8.64 -15.67
C TYR A 159 -3.35 8.20 -17.10
N THR A 160 -2.55 7.14 -17.26
CA THR A 160 -2.23 6.61 -18.59
C THR A 160 -3.42 5.89 -19.23
N PRO A 161 -3.47 5.78 -20.56
CA PRO A 161 -4.56 5.08 -21.25
C PRO A 161 -4.76 3.63 -20.79
N LEU A 162 -3.66 2.91 -20.53
CA LEU A 162 -3.74 1.52 -20.09
C LEU A 162 -4.31 1.40 -18.67
N TRP A 163 -3.98 2.33 -17.77
CA TRP A 163 -4.60 2.36 -16.44
C TRP A 163 -6.10 2.64 -16.53
N ILE A 164 -6.49 3.62 -17.33
CA ILE A 164 -7.91 3.95 -17.55
C ILE A 164 -8.65 2.73 -18.06
N LEU A 165 -8.11 2.02 -19.05
CA LEU A 165 -8.72 0.80 -19.60
C LEU A 165 -8.93 -0.27 -18.52
N LEU A 166 -7.96 -0.49 -17.62
CA LEU A 166 -8.10 -1.44 -16.51
C LEU A 166 -9.11 -1.00 -15.45
N SER A 167 -9.39 0.30 -15.34
CA SER A 167 -10.41 0.83 -14.43
C SER A 167 -11.84 0.70 -14.99
N LEU A 168 -12.04 0.42 -16.29
CA LEU A 168 -13.38 0.31 -16.85
C LEU A 168 -14.15 -0.92 -16.34
N PRO A 169 -13.59 -2.15 -16.33
CA PRO A 169 -14.34 -3.33 -15.88
C PRO A 169 -14.81 -3.25 -14.42
N PRO A 170 -13.98 -2.88 -13.42
CA PRO A 170 -14.48 -2.79 -12.05
C PRO A 170 -15.59 -1.74 -11.88
N TYR A 171 -15.57 -0.67 -12.68
CA TYR A 171 -16.67 0.30 -12.74
C TYR A 171 -17.95 -0.32 -13.31
N LEU A 172 -17.84 -0.98 -14.47
CA LEU A 172 -18.97 -1.61 -15.16
C LEU A 172 -19.68 -2.64 -14.27
N PHE A 173 -18.93 -3.52 -13.60
CA PHE A 173 -19.46 -4.52 -12.67
C PHE A 173 -19.92 -3.94 -11.33
N GLY A 174 -19.82 -2.63 -11.15
CA GLY A 174 -20.43 -1.93 -10.02
C GLY A 174 -21.94 -1.70 -10.19
N PHE A 175 -22.48 -1.86 -11.40
CA PHE A 175 -23.91 -1.74 -11.71
C PHE A 175 -24.55 -0.44 -11.19
N GLY A 176 -23.80 0.67 -11.22
CA GLY A 176 -24.24 1.97 -10.70
C GLY A 176 -24.26 2.10 -9.16
N VAL A 177 -23.89 1.04 -8.42
CA VAL A 177 -23.80 1.05 -6.97
C VAL A 177 -22.38 1.44 -6.53
N PHE A 178 -22.26 2.62 -5.92
CA PHE A 178 -20.97 3.20 -5.51
C PHE A 178 -20.08 2.25 -4.70
N LEU A 179 -20.62 1.64 -3.64
CA LEU A 179 -19.86 0.72 -2.78
C LEU A 179 -19.37 -0.51 -3.55
N LEU A 180 -20.20 -1.05 -4.44
CA LEU A 180 -19.84 -2.21 -5.24
C LEU A 180 -18.74 -1.84 -6.24
N THR A 181 -18.86 -0.70 -6.92
CA THR A 181 -17.79 -0.16 -7.78
C THR A 181 -16.48 -0.01 -7.00
N MET A 182 -16.53 0.57 -5.79
CA MET A 182 -15.35 0.74 -4.94
C MET A 182 -14.75 -0.61 -4.54
N TRP A 183 -15.55 -1.58 -4.11
CA TRP A 183 -15.05 -2.91 -3.75
C TRP A 183 -14.49 -3.67 -4.95
N ASN A 184 -15.09 -3.53 -6.14
CA ASN A 184 -14.53 -4.11 -7.36
C ASN A 184 -13.18 -3.47 -7.72
N MET A 185 -13.02 -2.15 -7.57
CA MET A 185 -11.72 -1.48 -7.71
C MET A 185 -10.73 -2.05 -6.70
N LYS A 186 -11.11 -2.14 -5.42
CA LYS A 186 -10.27 -2.73 -4.37
C LYS A 186 -9.93 -4.20 -4.64
N LEU A 187 -10.82 -4.96 -5.27
CA LEU A 187 -10.57 -6.34 -5.66
C LEU A 187 -9.50 -6.45 -6.74
N LEU A 188 -9.48 -5.53 -7.71
CA LEU A 188 -8.40 -5.41 -8.69
C LEU A 188 -7.07 -5.19 -7.96
N PHE A 189 -7.00 -4.19 -7.08
CA PHE A 189 -5.79 -3.89 -6.31
C PHE A 189 -5.32 -5.06 -5.44
N ALA A 190 -6.23 -5.68 -4.68
CA ALA A 190 -5.94 -6.84 -3.84
C ALA A 190 -5.41 -8.02 -4.65
N SER A 191 -5.96 -8.23 -5.85
CA SER A 191 -5.51 -9.28 -6.77
C SER A 191 -4.09 -9.03 -7.26
N PHE A 192 -3.72 -7.78 -7.56
CA PHE A 192 -2.36 -7.41 -7.96
C PHE A 192 -1.36 -7.40 -6.79
N TYR A 193 -1.81 -7.09 -5.57
CA TYR A 193 -1.04 -7.28 -4.35
C TYR A 193 -0.71 -8.78 -4.13
N LEU A 194 -1.70 -9.67 -4.28
CA LEU A 194 -1.50 -11.12 -4.18
C LEU A 194 -0.61 -11.65 -5.31
N LEU A 195 -0.80 -11.15 -6.54
CA LEU A 195 0.05 -11.45 -7.69
C LEU A 195 1.51 -11.05 -7.42
N THR A 196 1.75 -9.83 -6.93
CA THR A 196 3.10 -9.35 -6.58
C THR A 196 3.75 -10.28 -5.55
N THR A 197 3.02 -10.62 -4.48
CA THR A 197 3.46 -11.57 -3.45
C THR A 197 3.79 -12.94 -4.03
N PHE A 198 2.92 -13.47 -4.90
CA PHE A 198 3.11 -14.75 -5.56
C PHE A 198 4.35 -14.74 -6.46
N MET A 199 4.51 -13.69 -7.27
CA MET A 199 5.63 -13.56 -8.20
C MET A 199 6.97 -13.39 -7.48
N ILE A 200 7.04 -12.63 -6.38
CA ILE A 200 8.22 -12.60 -5.49
C ILE A 200 8.57 -14.03 -5.05
N GLY A 201 7.57 -14.82 -4.64
CA GLY A 201 7.76 -16.23 -4.26
C GLY A 201 8.25 -17.13 -5.41
N LYS A 202 7.80 -16.88 -6.64
CA LYS A 202 8.25 -17.59 -7.85
C LYS A 202 9.70 -17.23 -8.21
N ILE A 203 10.05 -15.95 -8.15
CA ILE A 203 11.39 -15.42 -8.42
C ILE A 203 12.39 -15.95 -7.38
N LEU A 204 12.09 -15.80 -6.09
CA LEU A 204 12.92 -16.34 -5.00
C LEU A 204 12.98 -17.87 -5.03
N GLY A 205 11.93 -18.56 -5.46
CA GLY A 205 11.95 -20.00 -5.64
C GLY A 205 13.03 -20.50 -6.62
N ARG A 206 13.40 -19.68 -7.62
CA ARG A 206 14.44 -19.97 -8.60
C ARG A 206 15.85 -19.57 -8.13
N GLU A 207 16.00 -18.42 -7.49
CA GLU A 207 17.35 -17.88 -7.20
C GLU A 207 17.74 -17.83 -5.71
N ASP A 208 16.79 -17.96 -4.77
CA ASP A 208 17.10 -18.04 -3.32
C ASP A 208 16.00 -18.80 -2.55
N HIS A 209 15.86 -20.11 -2.85
CA HIS A 209 14.76 -20.94 -2.35
C HIS A 209 14.64 -20.92 -0.82
N LYS A 210 15.79 -20.96 -0.11
CA LYS A 210 15.86 -20.95 1.36
C LYS A 210 15.21 -19.72 1.98
N ASN A 211 15.32 -18.56 1.34
CA ASN A 211 14.79 -17.29 1.86
C ASN A 211 13.51 -16.84 1.16
N LYS A 212 12.89 -17.72 0.37
CA LYS A 212 11.65 -17.43 -0.37
C LYS A 212 10.56 -16.84 0.53
N PHE A 213 10.23 -17.51 1.63
CA PHE A 213 9.19 -17.04 2.53
C PHE A 213 9.61 -15.79 3.31
N VAL A 214 10.91 -15.56 3.53
CA VAL A 214 11.39 -14.30 4.12
C VAL A 214 11.05 -13.14 3.21
N GLY A 215 11.39 -13.22 1.92
CA GLY A 215 11.09 -12.15 0.97
C GLY A 215 9.59 -11.95 0.76
N MET A 216 8.81 -13.03 0.62
CA MET A 216 7.35 -12.93 0.53
C MET A 216 6.75 -12.25 1.78
N THR A 217 7.26 -12.56 2.98
CA THR A 217 6.81 -11.93 4.24
C THR A 217 7.23 -10.46 4.33
N ILE A 218 8.46 -10.12 3.91
CA ILE A 218 8.95 -8.74 3.86
C ILE A 218 8.04 -7.86 3.01
N PHE A 219 7.50 -8.36 1.90
CA PHE A 219 6.58 -7.61 1.07
C PHE A 219 5.14 -7.65 1.60
N ALA A 220 4.56 -8.85 1.71
CA ALA A 220 3.13 -9.02 1.91
C ALA A 220 2.65 -8.44 3.25
N LEU A 221 3.44 -8.63 4.32
CA LEU A 221 3.03 -8.19 5.66
C LEU A 221 3.61 -6.83 6.04
N ASN A 222 4.26 -6.12 5.11
CA ASN A 222 4.76 -4.78 5.39
C ASN A 222 3.57 -3.83 5.64
N PRO A 223 3.58 -3.04 6.74
CA PRO A 223 2.50 -2.13 7.08
C PRO A 223 2.12 -1.18 5.94
N LEU A 224 3.10 -0.62 5.22
CA LEU A 224 2.88 0.29 4.11
C LEU A 224 2.26 -0.43 2.93
N ILE A 225 2.68 -1.66 2.61
CA ILE A 225 2.09 -2.42 1.51
C ILE A 225 0.63 -2.80 1.79
N LEU A 226 0.30 -3.16 3.04
CA LEU A 226 -1.09 -3.45 3.42
C LEU A 226 -1.96 -2.19 3.32
N ILE A 227 -1.46 -1.04 3.78
CA ILE A 227 -2.20 0.22 3.75
C ILE A 227 -2.31 0.78 2.32
N GLU A 228 -1.19 0.98 1.63
CA GLU A 228 -1.12 1.62 0.30
C GLU A 228 -1.43 0.68 -0.87
N GLY A 229 -1.46 -0.63 -0.62
CA GLY A 229 -1.75 -1.66 -1.63
C GLY A 229 -3.14 -2.28 -1.50
N VAL A 230 -3.78 -2.21 -0.33
CA VAL A 230 -5.08 -2.85 -0.08
C VAL A 230 -6.09 -1.91 0.59
N VAL A 231 -5.73 -1.19 1.67
CA VAL A 231 -6.68 -0.32 2.39
C VAL A 231 -7.04 0.92 1.56
N SER A 232 -6.04 1.72 1.19
CA SER A 232 -6.15 2.92 0.37
C SER A 232 -5.27 2.75 -0.88
N PRO A 233 -5.66 1.86 -1.80
CA PRO A 233 -4.77 1.40 -2.84
C PRO A 233 -4.55 2.42 -3.95
N HIS A 234 -3.35 2.39 -4.53
CA HIS A 234 -2.96 3.19 -5.69
C HIS A 234 -2.58 2.30 -6.88
N ASN A 235 -2.63 2.82 -8.10
CA ASN A 235 -2.28 2.07 -9.33
C ASN A 235 -0.84 1.49 -9.34
N ASP A 236 0.01 1.97 -8.44
CA ASP A 236 1.37 1.50 -8.17
C ASP A 236 1.44 -0.01 -7.91
N ILE A 237 0.49 -0.59 -7.15
CA ILE A 237 0.50 -2.03 -6.85
C ILE A 237 0.18 -2.88 -8.10
N VAL A 238 -0.66 -2.34 -9.00
CA VAL A 238 -1.01 -2.99 -10.27
C VAL A 238 0.18 -2.95 -11.22
N MET A 239 0.81 -1.77 -11.33
CA MET A 239 2.07 -1.58 -12.07
C MET A 239 3.14 -2.58 -11.58
N MET A 240 3.33 -2.69 -10.27
CA MET A 240 4.35 -3.57 -9.69
C MET A 240 4.03 -5.06 -9.84
N GLY A 241 2.76 -5.46 -9.80
CA GLY A 241 2.39 -6.85 -10.08
C GLY A 241 2.74 -7.26 -11.50
N ILE A 242 2.45 -6.43 -12.50
CA ILE A 242 2.88 -6.66 -13.88
C ILE A 242 4.41 -6.61 -14.01
N ALA A 243 5.10 -5.70 -13.31
CA ALA A 243 6.56 -5.63 -13.32
C ALA A 243 7.21 -6.92 -12.78
N MET A 244 6.64 -7.53 -11.73
CA MET A 244 7.13 -8.80 -11.20
C MET A 244 6.85 -9.99 -12.13
N VAL A 245 5.73 -9.96 -12.88
CA VAL A 245 5.48 -10.91 -13.97
C VAL A 245 6.56 -10.76 -15.05
N ALA A 246 6.81 -9.53 -15.51
CA ALA A 246 7.86 -9.23 -16.49
C ALA A 246 9.21 -9.76 -16.01
N TRP A 247 9.59 -9.46 -14.77
CA TRP A 247 10.84 -9.87 -14.16
C TRP A 247 11.02 -11.40 -14.17
N TYR A 248 9.99 -12.15 -13.76
CA TYR A 248 10.07 -13.61 -13.68
C TYR A 248 10.16 -14.29 -15.05
N TYR A 249 9.40 -13.81 -16.03
CA TYR A 249 9.36 -14.39 -17.38
C TYR A 249 10.42 -13.81 -18.32
N ARG A 250 11.17 -12.80 -17.88
CA ARG A 250 12.05 -12.00 -18.73
C ARG A 250 11.31 -11.42 -19.95
N SER A 251 10.07 -10.95 -19.74
CA SER A 251 9.21 -10.45 -20.81
C SER A 251 9.28 -8.93 -20.96
N TRP A 252 9.81 -8.46 -22.08
CA TRP A 252 9.80 -7.04 -22.46
C TRP A 252 8.39 -6.50 -22.70
N LEU A 253 7.49 -7.33 -23.25
CA LEU A 253 6.09 -6.94 -23.48
C LEU A 253 5.38 -6.68 -22.16
N ALA A 254 5.56 -7.55 -21.16
CA ALA A 254 5.00 -7.33 -19.83
C ALA A 254 5.63 -6.10 -19.15
N LEU A 255 6.94 -5.84 -19.35
CA LEU A 255 7.56 -4.64 -18.83
C LEU A 255 6.99 -3.37 -19.49
N ALA A 256 6.81 -3.36 -20.81
CA ALA A 256 6.17 -2.28 -21.54
C ALA A 256 4.73 -2.04 -21.06
N ALA A 257 3.96 -3.11 -20.77
CA ALA A 257 2.64 -2.99 -20.16
C ALA A 257 2.70 -2.37 -18.76
N SER A 258 3.67 -2.75 -17.92
CA SER A 258 3.88 -2.13 -16.62
C SER A 258 4.18 -0.62 -16.76
N VAL A 259 5.07 -0.25 -17.68
CA VAL A 259 5.38 1.16 -18.00
C VAL A 259 4.15 1.90 -18.50
N GLY A 260 3.34 1.24 -19.32
CA GLY A 260 2.07 1.76 -19.82
C GLY A 260 1.05 2.01 -18.72
N LEU A 261 1.14 1.34 -17.56
CA LEU A 261 0.31 1.65 -16.38
C LEU A 261 0.84 2.87 -15.62
N LYS A 262 2.16 2.94 -15.44
CA LYS A 262 2.84 4.08 -14.81
C LYS A 262 4.33 4.01 -15.15
N LEU A 263 4.90 5.14 -15.56
CA LEU A 263 6.21 5.19 -16.23
C LEU A 263 7.41 4.72 -15.36
N MET A 264 7.22 4.62 -14.06
CA MET A 264 8.31 4.39 -13.09
C MET A 264 9.12 3.12 -13.37
N THR A 265 8.46 2.05 -13.83
CA THR A 265 9.13 0.77 -14.11
C THR A 265 9.99 0.79 -15.38
N ALA A 266 10.03 1.91 -16.13
CA ALA A 266 10.93 2.08 -17.26
C ALA A 266 12.40 2.06 -16.82
N THR A 267 12.68 2.45 -15.58
CA THR A 267 14.01 2.36 -14.97
C THR A 267 14.55 0.92 -14.90
N LEU A 268 13.70 -0.09 -15.05
CA LEU A 268 14.10 -1.50 -15.04
C LEU A 268 14.65 -2.00 -16.38
N PHE A 269 14.41 -1.29 -17.50
CA PHE A 269 14.89 -1.70 -18.83
C PHE A 269 16.40 -2.04 -18.86
N PRO A 270 17.31 -1.17 -18.39
CA PRO A 270 18.75 -1.43 -18.51
C PRO A 270 19.28 -2.50 -17.55
N VAL A 271 18.52 -2.86 -16.51
CA VAL A 271 18.99 -3.69 -15.38
C VAL A 271 18.21 -5.00 -15.24
N PHE A 272 17.48 -5.35 -16.29
CA PHE A 272 16.60 -6.51 -16.34
C PHE A 272 17.41 -7.80 -16.23
N GLY A 273 17.46 -8.38 -15.03
CA GLY A 273 18.41 -9.47 -14.80
C GLY A 273 18.83 -9.60 -13.35
N ASN A 274 19.24 -8.47 -12.78
CA ASN A 274 19.95 -8.42 -11.52
C ASN A 274 19.16 -7.64 -10.47
N ARG A 275 18.77 -8.33 -9.40
CA ARG A 275 17.90 -7.79 -8.34
C ARG A 275 18.50 -6.59 -7.61
N LYS A 276 19.82 -6.55 -7.44
CA LYS A 276 20.51 -5.42 -6.79
C LYS A 276 20.47 -4.19 -7.70
N TRP A 277 20.84 -4.35 -8.96
CA TRP A 277 20.78 -3.27 -9.93
C TRP A 277 19.36 -2.76 -10.16
N ALA A 278 18.37 -3.64 -10.14
CA ALA A 278 16.96 -3.23 -10.18
C ALA A 278 16.56 -2.37 -8.98
N LEU A 279 16.96 -2.76 -7.76
CA LEU A 279 16.73 -1.92 -6.58
C LEU A 279 17.39 -0.53 -6.75
N PHE A 280 18.66 -0.48 -7.19
CA PHE A 280 19.35 0.79 -7.43
C PHE A 280 18.67 1.66 -8.49
N ALA A 281 18.26 1.07 -9.61
CA ALA A 281 17.59 1.81 -10.68
C ALA A 281 16.23 2.38 -10.24
N MET A 282 15.45 1.60 -9.49
CA MET A 282 14.17 2.07 -8.95
C MET A 282 14.38 3.16 -7.88
N LEU A 283 15.40 3.06 -7.04
CA LEU A 283 15.77 4.11 -6.10
C LEU A 283 16.24 5.38 -6.82
N ALA A 284 17.03 5.26 -7.89
CA ALA A 284 17.47 6.39 -8.70
C ALA A 284 16.27 7.10 -9.35
N GLY A 285 15.32 6.34 -9.91
CA GLY A 285 14.09 6.92 -10.44
C GLY A 285 13.22 7.56 -9.36
N LEU A 286 13.16 6.99 -8.15
CA LEU A 286 12.45 7.59 -7.02
C LEU A 286 13.09 8.93 -6.65
N LEU A 287 14.42 8.99 -6.54
CA LEU A 287 15.16 10.22 -6.27
C LEU A 287 14.92 11.29 -7.35
N PHE A 288 14.83 10.88 -8.61
CA PHE A 288 14.47 11.77 -9.72
C PHE A 288 13.05 12.33 -9.56
N VAL A 289 12.07 11.50 -9.20
CA VAL A 289 10.68 11.95 -8.99
C VAL A 289 10.55 12.91 -7.80
N ILE A 290 11.17 12.59 -6.66
CA ILE A 290 11.03 13.39 -5.43
C ILE A 290 11.85 14.69 -5.45
N ARG A 291 12.72 14.87 -6.45
CA ARG A 291 13.42 16.14 -6.68
C ARG A 291 12.42 17.26 -6.97
N ASP A 292 11.43 16.97 -7.82
CA ASP A 292 10.49 17.97 -8.34
C ASP A 292 9.07 17.79 -7.77
N ARG A 293 8.86 16.77 -6.93
CA ARG A 293 7.54 16.44 -6.35
C ARG A 293 7.65 16.12 -4.88
N GLU A 294 6.55 16.35 -4.17
CA GLU A 294 6.43 15.92 -2.80
C GLU A 294 6.54 14.38 -2.67
N VAL A 295 7.21 13.93 -1.61
CA VAL A 295 7.28 12.50 -1.25
C VAL A 295 5.90 12.01 -0.77
N LEU A 296 5.37 11.00 -1.45
CA LEU A 296 4.10 10.36 -1.12
C LEU A 296 4.32 8.91 -0.66
N PRO A 297 3.54 8.39 0.30
CA PRO A 297 3.79 7.06 0.89
C PRO A 297 3.77 5.92 -0.13
N TRP A 298 2.84 5.94 -1.08
CA TRP A 298 2.70 4.89 -2.09
C TRP A 298 3.88 4.80 -3.08
N TYR A 299 4.76 5.81 -3.15
CA TYR A 299 5.99 5.70 -3.95
C TYR A 299 6.90 4.57 -3.44
N TRP A 300 6.78 4.20 -2.16
CA TRP A 300 7.55 3.09 -1.60
C TRP A 300 7.07 1.71 -2.09
N VAL A 301 5.85 1.62 -2.64
CA VAL A 301 5.34 0.40 -3.31
C VAL A 301 6.24 0.03 -4.51
N TRP A 302 6.90 1.00 -5.14
CA TRP A 302 7.85 0.78 -6.24
C TRP A 302 9.09 0.00 -5.80
N ILE A 303 9.55 0.26 -4.57
CA ILE A 303 10.84 -0.19 -4.06
C ILE A 303 10.71 -1.54 -3.34
N MET A 304 9.62 -1.71 -2.59
CA MET A 304 9.41 -2.86 -1.71
C MET A 304 9.53 -4.24 -2.37
N PRO A 305 9.05 -4.49 -3.61
CA PRO A 305 9.28 -5.76 -4.28
C PRO A 305 10.78 -6.10 -4.41
N PHE A 306 11.62 -5.11 -4.73
CA PHE A 306 13.06 -5.33 -4.88
C PHE A 306 13.80 -5.46 -3.55
N VAL A 307 13.33 -4.78 -2.49
CA VAL A 307 13.76 -5.04 -1.12
C VAL A 307 13.47 -6.49 -0.72
N ALA A 308 12.26 -6.97 -1.02
CA ALA A 308 11.84 -8.34 -0.75
C ALA A 308 12.61 -9.39 -1.57
N LEU A 309 13.12 -9.04 -2.75
CA LEU A 309 13.98 -9.90 -3.57
C LEU A 309 15.42 -10.01 -3.03
N LEU A 310 15.79 -9.22 -2.01
CA LEU A 310 17.08 -9.27 -1.30
C LEU A 310 16.92 -9.67 0.19
N PRO A 311 16.24 -10.79 0.50
CA PRO A 311 15.77 -11.11 1.85
C PRO A 311 16.88 -11.37 2.87
N ARG A 312 18.12 -11.62 2.41
CA ARG A 312 19.29 -11.86 3.26
C ARG A 312 19.83 -10.60 3.92
N SER A 313 19.59 -9.43 3.33
CA SER A 313 20.13 -8.18 3.86
C SER A 313 19.30 -7.70 5.05
N ARG A 314 19.82 -7.92 6.27
CA ARG A 314 19.19 -7.44 7.50
C ARG A 314 19.11 -5.91 7.53
N ASN A 315 20.15 -5.25 7.05
CA ASN A 315 20.27 -3.79 7.05
C ASN A 315 19.26 -3.16 6.09
N LEU A 316 19.13 -3.71 4.89
CA LEU A 316 18.12 -3.27 3.94
C LEU A 316 16.70 -3.43 4.52
N PHE A 317 16.43 -4.55 5.19
CA PHE A 317 15.15 -4.74 5.88
C PHE A 317 14.91 -3.66 6.95
N ILE A 318 15.89 -3.42 7.85
CA ILE A 318 15.79 -2.45 8.94
C ILE A 318 15.57 -1.03 8.40
N ILE A 319 16.32 -0.62 7.38
CA ILE A 319 16.14 0.69 6.75
C ILE A 319 14.76 0.77 6.09
N SER A 320 14.34 -0.24 5.33
CA SER A 320 13.01 -0.25 4.69
C SER A 320 11.86 -0.21 5.69
N LEU A 321 12.05 -0.78 6.88
CA LEU A 321 11.10 -0.72 7.99
C LEU A 321 10.94 0.73 8.47
N GLY A 322 12.07 1.44 8.68
CA GLY A 322 12.04 2.85 9.06
C GLY A 322 11.36 3.73 8.00
N VAL A 323 11.66 3.50 6.71
CA VAL A 323 10.99 4.20 5.61
C VAL A 323 9.48 3.93 5.61
N SER A 324 9.07 2.66 5.78
CA SER A 324 7.65 2.29 5.79
C SER A 324 6.89 2.95 6.95
N ILE A 325 7.47 2.95 8.16
CA ILE A 325 6.88 3.61 9.33
C ILE A 325 6.81 5.13 9.11
N GLY A 326 7.92 5.74 8.71
CA GLY A 326 8.01 7.19 8.54
C GLY A 326 7.07 7.72 7.48
N LEU A 327 6.95 7.01 6.35
CA LEU A 327 6.00 7.39 5.29
C LEU A 327 4.55 7.26 5.74
N LEU A 328 4.17 6.23 6.52
CA LEU A 328 2.81 6.12 7.05
C LEU A 328 2.51 7.18 8.12
N LEU A 329 3.48 7.53 8.95
CA LEU A 329 3.33 8.62 9.93
C LEU A 329 3.09 9.99 9.25
N ARG A 330 3.33 10.14 7.95
CA ARG A 330 2.98 11.37 7.19
C ARG A 330 1.48 11.68 7.20
N TYR A 331 0.60 10.71 7.47
CA TYR A 331 -0.83 10.95 7.62
C TYR A 331 -1.21 11.57 8.98
N LEU A 332 -0.38 11.38 10.00
CA LEU A 332 -0.67 11.78 11.37
C LEU A 332 -0.96 13.30 11.53
N PRO A 333 -0.19 14.22 10.92
CA PRO A 333 -0.47 15.65 11.04
C PRO A 333 -1.87 16.02 10.55
N TYR A 334 -2.32 15.47 9.42
CA TYR A 334 -3.66 15.73 8.90
C TYR A 334 -4.75 15.08 9.74
N LEU A 335 -4.54 13.85 10.22
CA LEU A 335 -5.50 13.19 11.13
C LEU A 335 -5.73 14.04 12.38
N TYR A 336 -4.67 14.64 12.93
CA TYR A 336 -4.72 15.45 14.14
C TYR A 336 -5.24 16.88 13.90
N LEU A 337 -4.69 17.59 12.91
CA LEU A 337 -4.98 19.01 12.66
C LEU A 337 -6.19 19.24 11.73
N GLY A 338 -6.47 18.30 10.83
CA GLY A 338 -7.55 18.40 9.84
C GLY A 338 -7.28 19.26 8.62
N ASN A 339 -6.07 19.80 8.49
CA ASN A 339 -5.61 20.56 7.35
C ASN A 339 -4.11 20.27 7.09
N TRP A 340 -3.57 20.85 6.03
CA TRP A 340 -2.16 20.76 5.66
C TRP A 340 -1.40 22.07 5.89
N ASP A 341 -2.01 23.02 6.61
CA ASP A 341 -1.38 24.29 6.94
C ASP A 341 -0.28 24.10 7.99
N PRO A 342 0.68 25.03 8.11
CA PRO A 342 1.70 24.96 9.18
C PRO A 342 1.07 24.74 10.57
N PRO A 343 1.60 23.79 11.38
CA PRO A 343 2.90 23.12 11.27
C PRO A 343 2.87 21.76 10.54
N ALA A 344 1.77 21.39 9.85
CA ALA A 344 1.64 20.06 9.25
C ALA A 344 2.76 19.67 8.27
N PRO A 345 3.25 20.54 7.38
CA PRO A 345 4.33 20.20 6.44
C PRO A 345 5.65 19.87 7.15
N GLU A 346 5.99 20.62 8.20
CA GLU A 346 7.20 20.39 8.98
C GLU A 346 7.10 19.09 9.79
N ALA A 347 5.96 18.86 10.46
CA ALA A 347 5.71 17.63 11.18
C ALA A 347 5.81 16.41 10.25
N LYS A 348 5.24 16.50 9.04
CA LYS A 348 5.30 15.46 8.01
C LYS A 348 6.74 15.12 7.60
N LEU A 349 7.62 16.13 7.46
CA LEU A 349 9.03 15.94 7.17
C LEU A 349 9.73 15.17 8.29
N TRP A 350 9.64 15.64 9.53
CA TRP A 350 10.31 15.02 10.68
C TRP A 350 9.79 13.61 10.98
N LEU A 351 8.48 13.39 10.88
CA LEU A 351 7.86 12.07 11.02
C LEU A 351 8.35 11.08 9.96
N THR A 352 8.85 11.57 8.82
CA THR A 352 9.50 10.73 7.80
C THR A 352 10.96 10.48 8.14
N LEU A 353 11.71 11.52 8.46
CA LEU A 353 13.17 11.44 8.64
C LEU A 353 13.58 10.73 9.94
N ILE A 354 12.86 10.92 11.05
CA ILE A 354 13.23 10.36 12.35
C ILE A 354 13.25 8.82 12.32
N PRO A 355 12.19 8.12 11.86
CA PRO A 355 12.22 6.66 11.77
C PRO A 355 13.33 6.13 10.86
N ILE A 356 13.62 6.82 9.75
CA ILE A 356 14.71 6.46 8.82
C ILE A 356 16.08 6.64 9.50
N GLY A 357 16.30 7.76 10.19
CA GLY A 357 17.54 8.03 10.92
C GLY A 357 17.81 7.01 12.03
N ILE A 358 16.78 6.69 12.83
CA ILE A 358 16.87 5.68 13.89
C ILE A 358 17.24 4.32 13.30
N THR A 359 16.56 3.87 12.24
CA THR A 359 16.86 2.56 11.65
C THR A 359 18.20 2.52 10.91
N ALA A 360 18.65 3.63 10.33
CA ALA A 360 19.99 3.76 9.78
C ALA A 360 21.08 3.62 10.86
N ILE A 361 20.92 4.27 12.01
CA ILE A 361 21.85 4.15 13.15
C ILE A 361 21.88 2.70 13.66
N ILE A 362 20.71 2.07 13.85
CA ILE A 362 20.61 0.66 14.26
C ILE A 362 21.31 -0.26 13.25
N SER A 363 21.16 0.03 11.96
CA SER A 363 21.80 -0.73 10.88
C SER A 363 23.32 -0.64 10.93
N ILE A 364 23.88 0.57 11.12
CA ILE A 364 25.33 0.79 11.25
C ILE A 364 25.86 0.09 12.50
N TRP A 365 25.18 0.24 13.64
CA TRP A 365 25.57 -0.42 14.90
C TRP A 365 25.65 -1.93 14.74
N HIS A 366 24.70 -2.53 14.03
CA HIS A 366 24.69 -3.98 13.78
C HIS A 366 25.87 -4.45 12.90
N GLU A 367 26.32 -3.65 11.93
CA GLU A 367 27.51 -3.98 11.13
C GLU A 367 28.77 -3.94 12.00
N VAL A 368 28.95 -2.86 12.77
CA VAL A 368 30.12 -2.65 13.63
C VAL A 368 30.21 -3.72 14.73
N ALA A 369 29.11 -4.01 15.43
CA ALA A 369 29.09 -5.06 16.44
C ALA A 369 29.37 -6.45 15.85
N GLY A 370 28.89 -6.72 14.63
CA GLY A 370 29.13 -7.98 13.93
C GLY A 370 30.56 -8.15 13.40
N SER A 371 31.29 -7.06 13.13
CA SER A 371 32.72 -7.15 12.78
C SER A 371 33.58 -7.49 13.99
N PHE A 372 33.28 -6.93 15.16
CA PHE A 372 34.03 -7.23 16.39
C PHE A 372 33.90 -8.69 16.83
N SER A 373 32.72 -9.31 16.65
CA SER A 373 32.50 -10.71 17.00
C SER A 373 33.10 -11.73 16.01
N ARG A 374 33.59 -11.27 14.85
CA ARG A 374 34.24 -12.12 13.84
C ARG A 374 35.76 -12.03 13.89
N SER A 375 36.30 -11.01 14.55
CA SER A 375 37.73 -10.82 14.79
C SER A 375 38.23 -11.42 16.11
N SER A 376 37.33 -11.98 16.92
CA SER A 376 37.58 -12.79 18.12
C SER A 376 37.26 -14.26 17.83
#